data_AF-A0AAV1K129-F1
#
_entry.id   AF-A0AAV1K129-F1
#
_cell.length_a   1.000
_cell.length_b   1.000
_cell.length_c   1.000
_cell.angle_alpha   90.00
_cell.angle_beta   90.00
_cell.angle_gamma   90.00
#
_symmetry.space_group_name_H-M   'P 1'
#
loop_
_entity.id
_entity.type
_entity.pdbx_description
1 polymer ?
#
loop_
_entity_poly.entity_id
_entity_poly.type
_entity_poly.pdbx_seq_one_letter_code
_entity_poly.pdbx_strand_id
1 'polypeptide(L)' 'MAMNYLQSVPKLKGRDNYDEWSFAAENLLVLEGMIQYIKPAVPGADIKIADDERTKAKLILTIDYLML' A
#
# COMPACT_ATOMS: atom_id res chain seq x y z
N MET A 1 13.89 -10.67 11.65
CA MET A 1 12.86 -11.30 10.82
C MET A 1 12.11 -10.20 10.10
N ALA A 2 11.98 -10.25 8.77
CA ALA A 2 11.14 -9.30 8.06
C ALA A 2 9.68 -9.63 8.42
N MET A 3 9.03 -8.80 9.23
CA MET A 3 7.61 -8.94 9.50
C MET A 3 6.85 -8.66 8.21
N ASN A 4 6.13 -9.66 7.72
CA ASN A 4 5.32 -9.54 6.52
C ASN A 4 3.93 -9.03 6.91
N TYR A 5 3.80 -7.71 7.03
CA TYR A 5 2.56 -7.03 7.41
C TYR A 5 1.48 -7.10 6.31
N LEU A 6 1.79 -7.67 5.14
CA LEU A 6 0.84 -7.81 4.04
C LEU A 6 -0.36 -8.68 4.45
N GLN A 7 -0.14 -9.70 5.27
CA GLN A 7 -1.20 -10.59 5.76
C GLN A 7 -2.14 -9.93 6.78
N SER A 8 -1.74 -8.82 7.40
CA SER A 8 -2.59 -8.06 8.31
C SER A 8 -3.50 -7.05 7.61
N VAL A 9 -3.30 -6.82 6.31
CA VAL A 9 -4.18 -5.93 5.52
C VAL A 9 -5.35 -6.76 4.98
N PRO A 10 -6.61 -6.41 5.32
CA PRO A 10 -7.77 -7.09 4.75
C PRO A 10 -7.79 -6.90 3.23
N LYS A 11 -8.32 -7.87 2.49
CA LYS A 11 -8.50 -7.68 1.04
C LYS A 11 -9.52 -6.59 0.78
N LEU A 12 -9.21 -5.63 -0.09
CA LEU A 12 -10.19 -4.64 -0.54
C LEU A 12 -11.34 -5.37 -1.26
N LYS A 13 -12.58 -5.17 -0.81
CA LYS A 13 -13.83 -5.74 -1.35
C LYS A 13 -14.77 -4.67 -1.93
N GLY A 14 -14.25 -3.47 -2.14
CA GLY A 14 -14.90 -2.40 -2.86
C GLY A 14 -15.17 -1.26 -1.90
N ARG A 15 -16.33 -0.62 -2.02
CA ARG A 15 -16.73 0.45 -1.09
C ARG A 15 -17.06 -0.07 0.31
N ASP A 16 -17.43 -1.35 0.43
CA ASP A 16 -17.88 -1.96 1.69
C ASP A 16 -16.84 -1.93 2.80
N ASN A 17 -15.55 -2.02 2.45
CA ASN A 17 -14.44 -1.99 3.40
C ASN A 17 -13.31 -1.03 2.99
N TYR A 18 -13.62 -0.05 2.14
CA TYR A 18 -12.62 0.89 1.63
C TYR A 18 -11.91 1.66 2.76
N ASP A 19 -12.67 2.14 3.74
CA ASP A 19 -12.11 2.91 4.86
C ASP A 19 -11.17 2.06 5.73
N GLU A 20 -11.56 0.83 6.03
CA GLU A 20 -10.73 -0.11 6.78
C GLU A 20 -9.48 -0.53 6.00
N TRP A 21 -9.65 -0.86 4.71
CA TRP A 21 -8.55 -1.22 3.83
C TRP A 21 -7.56 -0.07 3.66
N SER A 22 -8.04 1.15 3.40
CA SER A 22 -7.18 2.31 3.19
C SER A 22 -6.37 2.63 4.45
N PHE A 23 -7.00 2.56 5.63
CA PHE A 23 -6.30 2.71 6.91
C PHE A 23 -5.22 1.64 7.10
N ALA A 24 -5.52 0.37 6.85
CA ALA A 24 -4.56 -0.73 7.01
C ALA A 24 -3.42 -0.67 5.98
N ALA A 25 -3.74 -0.35 4.72
CA ALA A 25 -2.76 -0.21 3.64
C ALA A 25 -1.82 0.98 3.88
N GLU A 26 -2.32 2.11 4.39
CA GLU A 26 -1.46 3.24 4.77
C GLU A 26 -0.49 2.86 5.89
N ASN A 27 -0.97 2.18 6.93
CA ASN A 27 -0.12 1.73 8.04
C ASN A 27 0.93 0.71 7.58
N LEU A 28 0.57 -0.21 6.68
CA LEU A 28 1.54 -1.11 6.03
C LEU A 28 2.69 -0.32 5.39
N LEU A 29 2.37 0.72 4.62
CA LEU A 29 3.37 1.51 3.92
C LEU A 29 4.20 2.41 4.85
N VAL A 30 3.62 2.90 5.94
CA VAL A 30 4.37 3.60 6.99
C VAL A 30 5.37 2.66 7.65
N LEU A 31 4.94 1.45 8.03
CA LEU A 31 5.81 0.44 8.66
C LEU A 31 6.93 -0.04 7.73
N GLU A 32 6.69 -0.04 6.41
CA GLU A 32 7.68 -0.41 5.40
C GLU A 32 8.51 0.78 4.87
N GLY A 33 8.26 2.01 5.35
CA GLY A 33 8.97 3.20 4.90
C GLY A 33 8.67 3.60 3.44
N MET A 34 7.52 3.18 2.92
CA MET A 34 7.08 3.36 1.52
C MET A 34 5.98 4.41 1.36
N ILE A 35 5.47 5.01 2.44
CA ILE A 35 4.35 5.97 2.38
C ILE A 35 4.61 7.16 1.44
N GLN A 36 5.87 7.56 1.30
CA GLN A 36 6.32 8.64 0.41
C GLN A 36 6.01 8.40 -1.08
N TYR A 37 5.81 7.15 -1.50
CA TYR A 37 5.45 6.79 -2.87
C TYR A 37 3.96 7.00 -3.18
N ILE A 38 3.13 7.20 -2.14
CA ILE A 38 1.69 7.52 -2.30
C ILE A 38 1.39 8.95 -1.85
N LYS A 39 1.98 9.36 -0.72
CA LYS A 39 1.83 10.69 -0.14
C LYS A 39 3.22 11.34 -0.06
N PRO A 40 3.77 11.85 -1.18
CA PRO A 40 5.06 12.51 -1.18
C PRO A 40 5.00 13.74 -0.27
N ALA A 41 5.90 13.81 0.72
CA ALA A 41 5.98 14.92 1.66
C ALA A 41 6.41 16.23 1.00
N VAL A 42 7.11 16.15 -0.15
CA VAL A 42 7.55 17.29 -0.95
C VAL A 42 7.16 17.06 -2.41
N PRO A 43 6.45 18.00 -3.06
CA PRO A 43 6.19 17.94 -4.49
C PRO A 43 7.50 17.90 -5.28
N GLY A 44 7.68 16.91 -6.15
CA GLY A 44 8.89 16.77 -6.98
C GLY A 44 10.07 16.06 -6.32
N ALA A 45 9.86 15.37 -5.20
CA ALA A 45 10.87 14.47 -4.64
C ALA A 45 11.26 13.38 -5.66
N ASP A 46 12.55 13.06 -5.75
CA ASP A 46 13.04 11.97 -6.58
C ASP A 46 12.43 10.63 -6.14
N ILE A 47 11.45 10.15 -6.90
CA ILE A 47 10.83 8.85 -6.71
C ILE A 47 11.71 7.80 -7.40
N LYS A 48 12.27 6.90 -6.61
CA LYS A 48 12.94 5.71 -7.14
C LYS A 48 11.90 4.82 -7.81
N ILE A 49 11.96 4.72 -9.14
CA ILE A 49 10.99 3.96 -9.96
C ILE A 49 10.83 2.52 -9.45
N ALA A 50 11.92 1.83 -9.12
CA ALA A 50 11.87 0.45 -8.63
C ALA A 50 11.11 0.32 -7.29
N ASP A 51 11.24 1.30 -6.39
CA ASP A 51 10.54 1.28 -5.10
C ASP A 51 9.07 1.71 -5.25
N ASP A 52 8.76 2.58 -6.21
CA ASP A 52 7.40 2.95 -6.59
C ASP A 52 6.65 1.76 -7.20
N GLU A 53 7.26 1.05 -8.16
CA GLU A 53 6.72 -0.18 -8.74
C GLU A 53 6.49 -1.25 -7.66
N ARG A 54 7.42 -1.39 -6.72
CA ARG A 54 7.30 -2.30 -5.58
C ARG A 54 6.13 -1.91 -4.67
N THR A 55 5.97 -0.63 -4.39
CA THR A 55 4.87 -0.10 -3.57
C THR A 55 3.52 -0.38 -4.23
N LYS A 56 3.41 -0.13 -5.55
CA LYS A 56 2.23 -0.44 -6.35
C LYS A 56 1.91 -1.94 -6.35
N ALA A 57 2.91 -2.79 -6.58
CA ALA A 57 2.71 -4.24 -6.56
C ALA A 57 2.18 -4.72 -5.19
N LYS A 58 2.68 -4.17 -4.09
CA LYS A 58 2.19 -4.48 -2.74
C LYS A 58 0.74 -4.08 -2.54
N LEU A 59 0.35 -2.88 -2.97
CA LEU A 59 -1.06 -2.46 -2.92
C LEU A 59 -1.95 -3.39 -3.73
N ILE A 60 -1.56 -3.76 -4.95
CA ILE A 60 -2.31 -4.70 -5.80
C ILE A 60 -2.50 -6.04 -5.07
N LEU A 61 -1.48 -6.53 -4.37
CA LEU A 61 -1.58 -7.75 -3.57
C LEU A 61 -2.53 -7.62 -2.36
N THR A 62 -3.03 -6.44 -2.02
CA THR A 62 -4.07 -6.24 -1.00
C THR A 62 -5.47 -6.07 -1.60
N ILE A 63 -5.61 -6.08 -2.93
CA ILE A 63 -6.91 -6.01 -3.60
C ILE A 63 -7.46 -7.43 -3.79
N ASP A 64 -8.77 -7.61 -3.63
CA ASP A 64 -9.44 -8.86 -4.00
C ASP A 64 -9.42 -9.01 -5.52
N TYR A 65 -9.02 -10.19 -6.01
CA TYR A 65 -8.84 -10.44 -7.44
C TYR A 65 -10.16 -10.31 -8.23
N LEU A 66 -11.31 -10.45 -7.55
CA LEU A 66 -12.63 -10.27 -8.15
C LEU A 66 -12.97 -8.82 -8.50
N MET A 67 -12.11 -7.87 -8.11
CA MET A 67 -12.26 -6.45 -8.42
C MET A 67 -11.14 -5.85 -9.28
N LEU A 68 -10.22 -6.69 -9.77
CA LEU A 68 -9.23 -6.33 -10.79
C LEU A 68 -9.80 -6.62 -12.18
#